data_AF-A0A976CF77-F1
#
_entry.id   AF-A0A976CF77-F1
#
_cell.length_a   1.000
_cell.length_b   1.000
_cell.length_c   1.000
_cell.angle_alpha   90.00
_cell.angle_beta   90.00
_cell.angle_gamma   90.00
#
_symmetry.space_group_name_H-M   'P 1'
#
loop_
_entity.id
_entity.type
_entity.pdbx_description
1 polymer ?
#
loop_
_entity_poly.entity_id
_entity_poly.type
_entity_poly.pdbx_seq_one_letter_code
_entity_poly.pdbx_strand_id
1 'polypeptide(L)'
;MCGIALVRLRKPFGYYVQKYKTYQYGVQKLYFLMKKLQNRGQDGAGVANIKIDIPAGKRYISRYRSNAEKPIEDVFHRIQEKIELEIPTNDF
;
A
#
# COMPACT_ATOMS: atom_id res chain seq x y z
N MET A 1 1.79 8.93 -20.18
CA MET A 1 3.11 8.36 -19.79
C MET A 1 2.93 7.66 -18.44
N CYS A 2 3.35 6.39 -18.29
CA CYS A 2 3.13 5.64 -17.04
C CYS A 2 4.16 6.01 -15.96
N GLY A 3 3.74 6.06 -14.69
CA GLY A 3 4.59 6.36 -13.54
C GLY A 3 4.66 5.17 -12.58
N ILE A 4 5.88 4.83 -12.13
CA ILE A 4 6.10 3.73 -11.19
C ILE A 4 6.66 4.29 -9.88
N ALA A 5 6.14 3.80 -8.75
CA ALA A 5 6.65 4.09 -7.42
C ALA A 5 6.92 2.77 -6.69
N LEU A 6 8.08 2.68 -6.02
CA LEU A 6 8.47 1.52 -5.23
C LEU A 6 8.86 1.97 -3.82
N VAL A 7 8.26 1.34 -2.82
CA VAL A 7 8.62 1.51 -1.41
C VAL A 7 9.10 0.17 -0.88
N ARG A 8 10.37 0.13 -0.44
CA ARG A 8 10.94 -1.03 0.26
C ARG A 8 11.28 -0.64 1.69
N LEU A 9 10.67 -1.33 2.64
CA LEU A 9 11.01 -1.21 4.07
C LEU A 9 12.35 -1.92 4.32
N ARG A 10 13.34 -1.20 4.86
CA ARG A 10 14.70 -1.71 5.13
C ARG A 10 14.91 -2.13 6.58
N LYS A 11 13.89 -1.97 7.42
CA LYS A 11 13.84 -2.40 8.82
C LYS A 11 12.62 -3.31 9.03
N PRO A 12 12.58 -4.12 10.10
CA PRO A 12 11.39 -4.90 10.43
C PRO A 12 10.16 -4.00 10.60
N PHE A 13 8.97 -4.53 10.31
CA PHE A 13 7.71 -3.77 10.37
C PHE A 13 7.51 -3.07 11.73
N GLY A 14 7.79 -3.77 12.85
CA GLY A 14 7.66 -3.22 14.20
C GLY A 14 8.49 -1.94 14.46
N TYR A 15 9.64 -1.78 13.79
CA TYR A 15 10.43 -0.54 13.89
C TYR A 15 9.64 0.68 13.42
N TYR A 16 8.90 0.55 12.31
CA TYR A 16 8.12 1.66 11.75
C TYR A 16 6.90 1.97 12.62
N VAL A 17 6.25 0.95 13.18
CA VAL A 17 5.14 1.13 14.12
C VAL A 17 5.60 1.88 15.36
N GLN A 18 6.72 1.47 15.98
CA GLN A 18 7.23 2.12 17.18
C GLN A 18 7.70 3.56 16.93
N LYS A 19 8.39 3.78 15.80
CA LYS A 19 8.96 5.09 15.45
C LYS A 19 7.94 6.10 14.96
N TYR A 20 6.99 5.68 14.12
CA TYR A 20 6.03 6.57 13.47
C TYR A 20 4.63 6.49 14.10
N LYS A 21 4.42 5.64 15.11
CA LYS A 21 3.15 5.44 15.81
C LYS A 21 2.00 5.09 14.84
N THR A 22 2.32 4.41 13.75
CA THR A 22 1.35 3.98 12.74
C THR A 22 1.83 2.73 12.01
N TYR A 23 0.91 1.79 11.78
CA TYR A 23 1.12 0.63 10.89
C TYR A 23 1.04 1.01 9.41
N GLN A 24 0.48 2.18 9.08
CA GLN A 24 0.21 2.61 7.71
C GLN A 24 1.40 3.29 7.03
N TYR A 25 2.54 3.42 7.71
CA TYR A 25 3.70 4.19 7.23
C TYR A 25 4.08 3.85 5.77
N GLY A 26 4.22 2.56 5.45
CA GLY A 26 4.60 2.12 4.10
C GLY A 26 3.54 2.45 3.05
N VAL A 27 2.27 2.23 3.37
CA VAL A 27 1.12 2.47 2.49
C VAL A 27 0.96 3.98 2.22
N GLN A 28 1.00 4.80 3.27
CA GLN A 28 0.91 6.26 3.13
C GLN A 28 2.08 6.84 2.31
N LYS A 29 3.31 6.34 2.52
CA LYS A 29 4.45 6.76 1.69
C LYS A 29 4.24 6.41 0.22
N LEU A 30 3.73 5.21 -0.08
CA LEU A 30 3.43 4.81 -1.45
C LEU A 30 2.32 5.69 -2.05
N TYR A 31 1.26 5.98 -1.28
CA TYR A 31 0.17 6.87 -1.70
C TYR A 31 0.69 8.25 -2.10
N PHE A 32 1.52 8.88 -1.26
CA PHE A 32 2.10 10.18 -1.58
C PHE A 32 2.98 10.17 -2.83
N LEU A 33 3.77 9.10 -3.04
CA LEU A 33 4.57 8.96 -4.26
C LEU A 33 3.69 8.80 -5.50
N MET A 34 2.65 7.97 -5.42
CA MET A 34 1.73 7.76 -6.54
C MET A 34 0.91 9.01 -6.86
N LYS A 35 0.49 9.78 -5.84
CA LYS A 35 -0.19 11.08 -6.03
C LYS A 35 0.66 12.07 -6.82
N LYS A 36 1.98 12.12 -6.61
CA LYS A 36 2.88 12.95 -7.42
C LYS A 36 2.93 12.53 -8.89
N LEU A 37 2.59 11.28 -9.21
CA LEU A 37 2.59 10.73 -10.57
C LEU A 37 1.21 10.79 -11.24
N GLN A 38 0.17 11.24 -10.52
CA GLN A 38 -1.22 11.25 -10.99
C GLN A 38 -1.41 12.12 -12.25
N ASN A 39 -0.73 13.27 -12.32
CA ASN A 39 -0.90 14.25 -13.41
C ASN A 39 -0.22 13.85 -14.73
N ARG A 40 0.10 12.56 -14.93
CA ARG A 40 0.76 12.04 -16.15
C ARG A 40 -0.21 11.35 -17.13
N GLY A 41 -1.52 11.47 -16.89
CA GLY A 41 -2.59 10.88 -17.71
C GLY A 41 -2.61 9.36 -17.64
N GLN A 42 -2.83 8.80 -16.44
CA GLN A 42 -2.98 7.36 -16.26
C GLN A 42 -4.46 6.97 -16.42
N ASP A 43 -4.77 6.02 -17.29
CA ASP A 43 -6.13 5.45 -17.43
C ASP A 43 -6.48 4.45 -16.31
N GLY A 44 -5.49 4.12 -15.48
CA GLY A 44 -5.63 3.17 -14.39
C GLY A 44 -4.46 3.20 -13.42
N ALA A 45 -4.61 2.51 -12.30
CA ALA A 45 -3.58 2.38 -11.28
C ALA A 45 -3.59 0.97 -10.68
N GLY A 46 -2.44 0.55 -10.18
CA GLY A 46 -2.30 -0.71 -9.48
C GLY A 46 -1.24 -0.65 -8.40
N VAL A 47 -1.46 -1.40 -7.34
CA VAL A 47 -0.53 -1.57 -6.23
C VAL A 47 -0.35 -3.06 -5.98
N ALA A 48 0.89 -3.48 -5.80
CA ALA A 48 1.24 -4.82 -5.36
C ALA A 48 2.07 -4.75 -4.07
N ASN A 49 1.78 -5.63 -3.13
CA ASN A 49 2.57 -5.83 -1.92
C ASN A 49 3.14 -7.24 -1.94
N ILE A 50 4.42 -7.36 -1.55
CA ILE A 50 5.19 -8.59 -1.53
C ILE A 50 5.78 -8.73 -0.12
N LYS A 51 5.35 -9.75 0.61
CA LYS A 51 5.96 -10.16 1.88
C LYS A 51 7.21 -10.98 1.57
N ILE A 52 8.30 -10.67 2.26
CA ILE A 52 9.58 -11.40 2.16
C ILE A 52 9.64 -12.40 3.31
N ASP A 53 10.36 -13.51 3.14
CA ASP A 53 10.62 -14.51 4.19
C ASP A 53 9.36 -15.14 4.79
N ILE A 54 8.37 -15.41 3.94
CA ILE A 54 7.16 -16.12 4.35
C ILE A 54 7.38 -17.65 4.32
N PRO A 55 6.76 -18.41 5.25
CA PRO A 55 6.77 -19.86 5.17
C PRO A 55 5.91 -20.35 3.99
N ALA A 56 6.25 -21.53 3.46
CA ALA A 56 5.50 -22.18 2.39
C ALA A 56 4.01 -22.34 2.76
N GLY A 57 3.14 -22.24 1.76
CA GLY A 57 1.69 -22.32 1.94
C GLY A 57 1.02 -21.03 2.44
N LYS A 58 1.78 -19.97 2.78
CA LYS A 58 1.21 -18.66 3.10
C LYS A 58 1.21 -17.73 1.88
N ARG A 59 0.24 -16.83 1.83
CA ARG A 59 0.13 -15.82 0.78
C ARG A 59 1.17 -14.71 0.99
N TYR A 60 2.12 -14.56 0.06
CA TYR A 60 3.10 -13.47 0.07
C TYR A 60 2.71 -12.27 -0.77
N ILE A 61 1.95 -12.48 -1.85
CA ILE A 61 1.61 -11.43 -2.80
C ILE A 61 0.14 -11.03 -2.72
N SER A 62 -0.12 -9.72 -2.65
CA SER A 62 -1.45 -9.14 -2.81
C SER A 62 -1.40 -8.02 -3.83
N ARG A 63 -2.43 -7.90 -4.65
CA ARG A 63 -2.52 -6.91 -5.71
C ARG A 63 -3.91 -6.28 -5.76
N TYR A 64 -3.94 -4.99 -6.03
CA TYR A 64 -5.15 -4.21 -6.32
C TYR A 64 -4.94 -3.45 -7.62
N ARG A 65 -5.99 -3.37 -8.44
CA ARG A 65 -6.00 -2.63 -9.70
C ARG A 65 -7.32 -1.92 -9.85
N SER A 66 -7.30 -0.76 -10.47
CA SER A 66 -8.49 0.03 -10.80
C SER A 66 -8.32 0.78 -12.11
N ASN A 67 -9.42 0.92 -12.83
CA ASN A 67 -9.61 1.76 -14.00
C ASN A 67 -10.78 2.74 -13.79
N ALA A 68 -11.17 3.00 -12.54
CA ALA A 68 -12.16 4.01 -12.20
C ALA A 68 -11.65 5.42 -12.56
N GLU A 69 -12.53 6.42 -12.55
CA GLU A 69 -12.18 7.82 -12.88
C GLU A 69 -11.00 8.35 -12.05
N LYS A 70 -10.93 7.97 -10.76
CA LYS A 70 -9.81 8.27 -9.86
C LYS A 70 -9.16 6.97 -9.39
N PRO A 71 -8.35 6.31 -10.23
CA PRO A 71 -7.96 4.93 -9.99
C PRO A 71 -6.96 4.79 -8.84
N ILE A 72 -6.13 5.81 -8.58
CA ILE A 72 -5.24 5.84 -7.42
C ILE A 72 -6.07 5.90 -6.13
N GLU A 73 -7.04 6.80 -6.04
CA GLU A 73 -7.89 6.94 -4.84
C GLU A 73 -8.69 5.66 -4.58
N ASP A 74 -9.28 5.06 -5.62
CA ASP A 74 -10.00 3.79 -5.52
C ASP A 74 -9.12 2.64 -5.00
N VAL A 75 -7.91 2.49 -5.54
CA VAL A 75 -6.98 1.44 -5.08
C VAL A 75 -6.62 1.62 -3.60
N PHE A 76 -6.33 2.84 -3.16
CA PHE A 76 -5.95 3.09 -1.78
C PHE A 76 -7.14 3.00 -0.82
N HIS A 77 -8.36 3.35 -1.27
CA HIS A 77 -9.59 3.13 -0.51
C HIS A 77 -9.78 1.64 -0.21
N ARG A 78 -9.69 0.78 -1.23
CA ARG A 78 -9.82 -0.68 -1.08
C ARG A 78 -8.74 -1.30 -0.20
N ILE A 79 -7.53 -0.75 -0.23
CA ILE A 79 -6.44 -1.15 0.67
C ILE A 79 -6.79 -0.75 2.11
N GLN A 80 -7.32 0.44 2.32
CA GLN A 80 -7.67 0.96 3.64
C GLN A 80 -8.81 0.17 4.28
N GLU A 81 -9.89 -0.09 3.54
CA GLU A 81 -10.99 -0.95 3.98
C GLU A 81 -10.50 -2.32 4.46
N LYS A 82 -9.59 -2.94 3.69
CA LYS A 82 -9.01 -4.22 4.07
C LYS A 82 -8.22 -4.12 5.39
N ILE A 83 -7.43 -3.06 5.53
CA ILE A 83 -6.60 -2.88 6.72
C ILE A 83 -7.48 -2.69 7.96
N GLU A 84 -8.56 -1.92 7.85
CA GLU A 84 -9.53 -1.71 8.93
C GLU A 84 -10.27 -3.00 9.33
N LEU A 85 -10.53 -3.89 8.37
CA LEU A 85 -11.12 -5.21 8.63
C LEU A 85 -10.14 -6.18 9.31
N GLU A 86 -8.85 -6.12 8.98
CA GLU A 86 -7.83 -7.05 9.50
C GLU A 86 -7.17 -6.56 10.81
N ILE A 87 -7.16 -5.25 11.08
CA ILE A 87 -6.51 -4.65 12.24
C ILE A 87 -7.55 -3.85 13.04
N PRO A 88 -8.11 -4.41 14.13
CA PRO A 88 -9.04 -3.66 14.96
C PRO A 88 -8.34 -2.44 15.57
N THR A 89 -9.05 -1.32 15.64
CA THR A 89 -8.58 0.00 16.11
C THR A 89 -8.08 0.03 17.57
N ASN A 90 -8.13 -1.10 18.28
CA ASN A 90 -7.86 -1.25 19.71
C ASN A 90 -6.45 -1.80 20.06
N ASP A 91 -5.55 -2.00 19.10
CA ASP A 91 -4.20 -2.52 19.37
C ASP A 91 -3.17 -1.44 19.79
N PHE A 92 -3.63 -0.32 20.39
CA PHE A 92 -2.79 0.70 21.05
C PHE A 92 -3.41 1.18 22.37
#